data_AF-A0A529MGQ1-F1
#
_entry.id   AF-A0A529MGQ1-F1
#
_cell.length_a   1.000
_cell.length_b   1.000
_cell.length_c   1.000
_cell.angle_alpha   90.00
_cell.angle_beta   90.00
_cell.angle_gamma   90.00
#
_symmetry.space_group_name_H-M   'P 1'
#
loop_
_entity.id
_entity.type
_entity.pdbx_description
1 polymer ?
#
loop_
_entity_poly.entity_id
_entity_poly.type
_entity_poly.pdbx_seq_one_letter_code
_entity_poly.pdbx_strand_id
1 'polypeptide(L)'
;DKGILSKGGAKIVDEQTVAFDLDQPNSNFPFYVSSDVYNAVILPADYAGDFEKNFNATGPFKLESFRPKQGASFVRNPDYWGDKALPDRVEIKFFDDEQAQV
;
A
#
# COMPACT_ATOMS: atom_id res chain seq x y z
N ASP A 1 -24.62 -1.19 5.79
CA ASP A 1 -24.07 -2.53 6.07
C ASP A 1 -23.10 -2.49 7.23
N LYS A 2 -23.18 -3.44 8.16
CA LYS A 2 -22.18 -3.60 9.23
C LYS A 2 -21.02 -4.41 8.65
N GLY A 3 -19.78 -3.95 8.86
CA GLY A 3 -18.57 -4.69 8.45
C GLY A 3 -18.43 -6.04 9.17
N ILE A 4 -17.40 -6.80 8.82
CA ILE A 4 -17.11 -8.14 9.39
C ILE A 4 -16.07 -8.13 10.51
N LEU A 5 -15.48 -6.97 10.79
CA LEU A 5 -14.48 -6.74 11.82
C LEU A 5 -14.84 -5.44 12.54
N SER A 6 -15.36 -5.56 13.75
CA SER A 6 -15.69 -4.41 14.58
C SER A 6 -14.44 -3.76 15.18
N LYS A 7 -14.56 -2.48 15.59
CA LYS A 7 -13.49 -1.76 16.28
C LYS A 7 -13.03 -2.55 17.51
N GLY A 8 -11.72 -2.78 17.63
CA GLY A 8 -11.13 -3.58 18.70
C GLY A 8 -11.00 -5.08 18.41
N GLY A 9 -11.48 -5.55 17.26
CA GLY A 9 -11.29 -6.94 16.81
C GLY A 9 -9.85 -7.23 16.34
N ALA A 10 -9.07 -6.22 15.97
CA ALA A 10 -7.64 -6.34 15.70
C ALA A 10 -6.83 -6.08 16.97
N LYS A 11 -5.95 -7.01 17.35
CA LYS A 11 -5.21 -7.00 18.62
C LYS A 11 -3.73 -7.29 18.40
N ILE A 12 -2.88 -6.54 19.08
CA ILE A 12 -1.46 -6.84 19.19
C ILE A 12 -1.31 -7.97 20.21
N VAL A 13 -0.77 -9.10 19.80
CA VAL A 13 -0.44 -10.22 20.70
C VAL A 13 0.99 -10.05 21.21
N ASP A 14 1.91 -9.75 20.30
CA ASP A 14 3.31 -9.39 20.57
C ASP A 14 3.88 -8.53 19.41
N GLU A 15 5.19 -8.26 19.43
CA GLU A 15 5.87 -7.40 18.44
C GLU A 15 5.73 -7.87 16.98
N GLN A 16 5.50 -9.16 16.74
CA GLN A 16 5.42 -9.75 15.40
C GLN A 16 4.10 -10.48 15.12
N THR A 17 3.15 -10.41 16.05
CA THR A 17 1.89 -11.16 15.97
C THR A 17 0.69 -10.22 16.15
N VAL A 18 -0.19 -10.20 15.14
CA VAL A 18 -1.49 -9.53 15.17
C VAL A 18 -2.59 -10.58 15.05
N ALA A 19 -3.58 -10.53 15.93
CA ALA A 19 -4.76 -11.39 15.90
C ALA A 19 -6.00 -10.59 15.46
N PHE A 20 -6.88 -11.23 14.68
CA PHE A 20 -8.14 -10.66 14.22
C PHE A 20 -9.31 -11.54 14.66
N ASP A 21 -10.15 -11.02 15.54
CA ASP A 21 -11.40 -11.64 15.96
C ASP A 21 -12.53 -11.10 15.08
N LEU A 22 -12.99 -11.90 14.10
CA LEU A 22 -14.06 -11.50 13.19
C LEU A 22 -15.44 -11.60 13.84
N ASP A 23 -16.36 -10.72 13.46
CA ASP A 23 -17.73 -10.71 13.98
C ASP A 23 -18.54 -11.94 13.51
N GLN A 24 -18.11 -12.56 12.41
CA GLN A 24 -18.65 -13.80 11.86
C GLN A 24 -17.60 -14.50 10.97
N PRO A 25 -17.73 -15.83 10.72
CA PRO A 25 -16.86 -16.53 9.81
C PRO A 25 -16.84 -15.90 8.41
N ASN A 26 -15.64 -15.67 7.85
CA ASN A 26 -15.50 -15.11 6.51
C ASN A 26 -14.25 -15.69 5.79
N SER A 27 -14.47 -16.45 4.72
CA SER A 27 -13.40 -17.06 3.93
C SER A 27 -12.60 -16.07 3.10
N ASN A 28 -13.15 -14.89 2.82
CA ASN A 28 -12.48 -13.84 2.04
C ASN A 28 -11.60 -12.94 2.91
N PHE A 29 -11.58 -13.12 4.23
CA PHE A 29 -10.77 -12.27 5.12
C PHE A 29 -9.28 -12.23 4.71
N PRO A 30 -8.60 -13.34 4.35
CA PRO A 30 -7.22 -13.30 3.88
C PRO A 30 -7.03 -12.43 2.64
N PHE A 31 -8.01 -12.37 1.73
CA PHE A 31 -7.96 -11.48 0.58
C PHE A 31 -8.10 -10.01 1.00
N TYR A 32 -8.98 -9.69 1.95
CA TYR A 32 -9.17 -8.31 2.42
C TYR A 32 -7.93 -7.70 3.08
N VAL A 33 -7.05 -8.54 3.66
CA VAL A 33 -5.78 -8.12 4.25
C VAL A 33 -4.57 -8.42 3.37
N SER A 34 -4.79 -8.81 2.11
CA SER A 34 -3.70 -9.05 1.17
C SER A 34 -3.16 -7.74 0.57
N SER A 35 -2.02 -7.83 -0.10
CA SER A 35 -1.43 -6.71 -0.84
C SER A 35 -2.28 -6.22 -2.02
N ASP A 36 -3.29 -6.98 -2.46
CA ASP A 36 -4.16 -6.59 -3.58
C ASP A 36 -5.24 -5.59 -3.14
N VAL A 37 -5.41 -5.39 -1.83
CA VAL A 37 -6.42 -4.50 -1.26
C VAL A 37 -5.75 -3.27 -0.66
N TYR A 38 -5.83 -2.14 -1.36
CA TYR A 38 -5.20 -0.88 -0.96
C TYR A 38 -5.68 -0.34 0.39
N ASN A 39 -6.88 -0.74 0.86
CA ASN A 39 -7.44 -0.32 2.14
C ASN A 39 -6.71 -0.93 3.36
N ALA A 40 -5.87 -1.95 3.16
CA ALA A 40 -5.14 -2.65 4.22
C ALA A 40 -3.62 -2.37 4.18
N VAL A 41 -3.20 -1.27 3.56
CA VAL A 41 -1.79 -0.87 3.54
C VAL A 41 -1.25 -0.62 4.96
N ILE A 42 -0.05 -1.13 5.23
CA ILE A 42 0.64 -0.92 6.51
C ILE A 42 1.38 0.41 6.45
N LEU A 43 1.08 1.29 7.40
CA LEU A 43 1.69 2.61 7.55
C LEU A 43 2.41 2.71 8.91
N PRO A 44 3.34 3.66 9.08
CA PRO A 44 3.93 3.95 10.40
C PRO A 44 2.87 4.21 11.47
N ALA A 45 3.15 3.80 12.71
CA ALA A 45 2.21 3.98 13.82
C ALA A 45 1.89 5.46 14.12
N ASP A 46 2.80 6.36 13.76
CA ASP A 46 2.69 7.81 13.88
C ASP A 46 2.24 8.50 12.57
N TYR A 47 1.66 7.75 11.63
CA TYR A 47 1.20 8.27 10.36
C TYR A 47 0.23 9.45 10.52
N ALA A 48 0.57 10.57 9.90
CA ALA A 48 -0.09 11.87 10.10
C ALA A 48 -1.10 12.25 9.00
N GLY A 49 -1.50 11.31 8.12
CA GLY A 49 -2.49 11.60 7.08
C GLY A 49 -1.93 12.21 5.79
N ASP A 50 -0.63 12.08 5.52
CA ASP A 50 0.06 12.69 4.38
C ASP A 50 0.47 11.68 3.30
N PHE A 51 -0.22 10.54 3.18
CA PHE A 51 0.14 9.48 2.25
C PHE A 51 0.22 9.96 0.81
N GLU A 52 -0.67 10.85 0.36
CA GLU A 52 -0.65 11.40 -1.01
C GLU A 52 0.60 12.24 -1.33
N LYS A 53 1.36 12.67 -0.31
CA LYS A 53 2.59 13.44 -0.52
C LYS A 53 3.82 12.55 -0.63
N ASN A 54 3.84 11.44 0.12
CA ASN A 54 5.07 10.69 0.38
C ASN A 54 5.00 9.23 -0.07
N PHE A 55 3.79 8.68 -0.17
CA PHE A 55 3.49 7.28 -0.47
C PHE A 55 4.30 6.34 0.43
N ASN A 56 4.32 6.64 1.73
CA ASN A 56 5.15 5.93 2.69
C ASN A 56 4.60 4.52 2.94
N ALA A 57 5.17 3.53 2.28
CA ALA A 57 4.78 2.12 2.33
C ALA A 57 6.02 1.21 2.30
N THR A 58 5.82 -0.09 2.42
CA THR A 58 6.89 -1.10 2.58
C THR A 58 7.32 -1.78 1.27
N GLY A 59 6.86 -1.27 0.12
CA GLY A 59 7.07 -1.86 -1.19
C GLY A 59 8.49 -1.71 -1.77
N PRO A 60 8.73 -2.29 -2.96
CA PRO A 60 10.05 -2.32 -3.60
C PRO A 60 10.48 -0.98 -4.23
N PHE A 61 9.59 0.01 -4.28
CA PHE A 61 9.86 1.35 -4.79
C PHE A 61 9.38 2.43 -3.82
N LYS A 62 10.07 3.56 -3.81
CA LYS A 62 9.73 4.79 -3.07
C LYS A 62 9.33 5.86 -4.07
N LEU A 63 8.34 6.69 -3.71
CA LEU A 63 7.99 7.85 -4.51
C LEU A 63 9.18 8.82 -4.53
N GLU A 64 9.55 9.26 -5.72
CA GLU A 64 10.50 10.36 -5.90
C GLU A 64 9.78 11.65 -6.28
N SER A 65 8.80 11.57 -7.19
CA SER A 65 7.96 12.72 -7.51
C SER A 65 6.57 12.31 -7.96
N PHE A 66 5.56 13.09 -7.58
CA PHE A 66 4.20 12.96 -8.08
C PHE A 66 3.73 14.31 -8.63
N ARG A 67 3.29 14.32 -9.89
CA ARG A 67 2.73 15.49 -10.56
C ARG A 67 1.31 15.15 -11.00
N PRO A 68 0.27 15.66 -10.30
CA PRO A 68 -1.11 15.39 -10.67
C PRO A 68 -1.37 15.66 -12.15
N LYS A 69 -2.07 14.73 -12.81
CA LYS A 69 -2.37 14.73 -14.26
C LYS A 69 -1.17 14.63 -15.21
N GLN A 70 0.07 14.56 -14.71
CA GLN A 70 1.26 14.39 -15.56
C GLN A 70 1.89 13.01 -15.36
N GLY A 71 2.00 12.54 -14.11
CA GLY A 71 2.63 11.26 -13.83
C GLY A 71 3.28 11.17 -12.45
N ALA A 72 4.07 10.11 -12.27
CA ALA A 72 4.82 9.83 -11.06
C ALA A 72 6.16 9.15 -11.40
N SER A 73 7.22 9.55 -10.69
CA SER A 73 8.51 8.87 -10.71
C SER A 73 8.73 8.13 -9.40
N PHE A 74 9.18 6.89 -9.51
CA PHE A 74 9.53 6.05 -8.37
C PHE A 74 10.96 5.55 -8.51
N VAL A 75 11.70 5.51 -7.41
CA VAL A 75 13.05 4.96 -7.33
C VAL A 75 13.05 3.68 -6.51
N ARG A 76 13.95 2.76 -6.82
CA ARG A 76 14.10 1.50 -6.08
C ARG A 76 14.26 1.78 -4.58
N ASN A 77 13.55 1.03 -3.75
CA ASN A 77 13.71 1.07 -2.30
C ASN A 77 14.97 0.26 -1.87
N PRO A 78 16.06 0.92 -1.46
CA PRO A 78 17.29 0.22 -1.05
C PRO A 78 17.09 -0.60 0.24
N ASP A 79 16.03 -0.34 0.99
CA ASP A 79 15.72 -1.00 2.27
C ASP A 79 14.59 -2.04 2.13
N TYR A 80 14.12 -2.32 0.91
CA TYR A 80 13.12 -3.37 0.67
C TYR A 80 13.55 -4.73 1.23
N TRP A 81 12.63 -5.40 1.92
CA TRP A 81 12.88 -6.63 2.67
C TRP A 81 12.95 -7.89 1.79
N GLY A 82 12.36 -7.86 0.60
CA GLY A 82 12.40 -8.95 -0.38
C GLY A 82 13.45 -8.74 -1.47
N ASP A 83 13.28 -9.45 -2.58
CA ASP A 83 14.15 -9.29 -3.75
C ASP A 83 14.05 -7.86 -4.30
N LYS A 84 15.21 -7.24 -4.49
CA LYS A 84 15.28 -5.89 -5.04
C LYS A 84 14.72 -5.88 -6.46
N ALA A 85 13.91 -4.87 -6.76
CA ALA A 85 13.49 -4.64 -8.13
C ALA A 85 14.72 -4.50 -9.04
N LEU A 86 14.66 -5.10 -10.23
CA LEU A 86 15.74 -5.00 -11.22
C LEU A 86 15.95 -3.58 -11.78
N PRO A 87 14.91 -2.78 -12.05
CA PRO A 87 15.12 -1.39 -12.46
C PRO A 87 15.42 -0.49 -11.26
N ASP A 88 16.25 0.53 -11.49
CA ASP A 88 16.51 1.58 -10.49
C ASP A 88 15.34 2.56 -10.36
N ARG A 89 14.49 2.63 -11.38
CA ARG A 89 13.44 3.63 -11.53
C ARG A 89 12.26 3.12 -12.36
N VAL A 90 11.07 3.58 -12.00
CA VAL A 90 9.84 3.44 -12.77
C VAL A 90 9.25 4.83 -13.02
N GLU A 91 8.91 5.10 -14.28
CA GLU A 91 8.27 6.35 -14.70
C GLU A 91 6.86 6.02 -15.18
N ILE A 92 5.86 6.57 -14.49
CA ILE A 92 4.46 6.49 -14.88
C ILE A 92 4.09 7.83 -15.50
N LYS A 93 3.72 7.83 -16.78
CA LYS A 93 3.24 9.02 -17.48
C LYS A 93 1.73 8.93 -17.67
N PHE A 94 1.03 10.01 -17.38
CA PHE A 94 -0.39 10.13 -17.65
C PHE A 94 -0.57 10.87 -18.97
N PHE A 95 -1.36 10.28 -19.86
CA PHE A 95 -1.71 10.84 -21.16
C PHE A 95 -3.23 10.96 -21.23
N ASP A 96 -3.73 12.08 -21.73
CA ASP A 96 -5.18 12.33 -21.85
C ASP A 96 -5.81 11.58 -23.04
N ASP A 97 -5.01 11.08 -24.00
CA ASP A 97 -5.46 10.39 -25.21
C ASP A 97 -4.55 9.19 -25.53
N GLU A 98 -5.13 8.08 -26.02
CA GLU A 98 -4.41 6.86 -26.42
C GLU A 98 -3.42 7.14 -27.56
N GLN A 99 -3.68 8.09 -28.46
CA GLN A 99 -2.74 8.43 -29.54
C GLN A 99 -1.44 9.07 -29.03
N ALA A 100 -1.43 9.64 -27.82
CA ALA A 100 -0.25 10.28 -27.25
C ALA A 100 0.73 9.29 -26.56
N GLN A 101 0.40 7.99 -26.54
CA GLN A 101 1.17 6.96 -25.83
C GLN A 101 2.27 6.28 -26.66
N VAL A 102 2.46 6.68 -27.93
CA VAL A 102 3.41 6.06 -28.89
C VAL A 102 4.73 6.81 -28.95
#